data_AF-A0AAD4T3L9-F1
#
_entry.id   AF-A0AAD4T3L9-F1
#
_cell.length_a   1.000
_cell.length_b   1.000
_cell.length_c   1.000
_cell.angle_alpha   90.00
_cell.angle_beta   90.00
_cell.angle_gamma   90.00
#
_symmetry.space_group_name_H-M   'P 1'
#
loop_
_entity.id
_entity.type
_entity.pdbx_description
1 polymer ?
#
loop_
_entity_poly.entity_id
_entity_poly.type
_entity_poly.pdbx_seq_one_letter_code
_entity_poly.pdbx_strand_id
1 'polypeptide(L)'
;MSKTISYAYILIGFQLFFTAMAIHLSLRVAPLDLQQGENYRILYVHVPVAWMIILVYLVTAINSSFFLLTKHPLFLRSSGTGTEICAFSTFFTLVTGDFWGRPMWGTFWVWDAHLTSVLILFLIYLGALRFQKLSVELASISICVGPIDIPIIKFSVNWWNTLHQPGSIS
;
A
#
# COMPACT_ATOMS: atom_id res chain seq x y z
N MET A 1 1.65 -5.58 -33.90
CA MET A 1 0.73 -5.55 -32.74
C MET A 1 0.67 -6.89 -31.98
N SER A 2 0.73 -8.07 -32.64
CA SER A 2 0.64 -9.37 -31.93
C SER A 2 1.82 -9.70 -31.01
N LYS A 3 3.05 -9.30 -31.35
CA LYS A 3 4.24 -9.59 -30.52
C LYS A 3 4.21 -8.85 -29.18
N THR A 4 3.83 -7.58 -29.15
CA THR A 4 3.72 -6.77 -27.93
C THR A 4 2.67 -7.34 -26.96
N ILE A 5 1.55 -7.82 -27.49
CA ILE A 5 0.51 -8.50 -26.72
C ILE A 5 1.03 -9.83 -26.15
N SER A 6 1.79 -10.59 -26.93
CA SER A 6 2.44 -11.83 -26.48
C SER A 6 3.42 -11.59 -25.31
N TYR A 7 4.28 -10.57 -25.40
CA TYR A 7 5.18 -10.21 -24.31
C TYR A 7 4.44 -9.75 -23.05
N ALA A 8 3.34 -9.02 -23.19
CA ALA A 8 2.53 -8.60 -22.05
C ALA A 8 1.96 -9.80 -21.28
N TYR A 9 1.45 -10.82 -21.97
CA TYR A 9 0.97 -12.05 -21.31
C TYR A 9 2.08 -12.82 -20.62
N ILE A 10 3.28 -12.87 -21.20
CA ILE A 10 4.44 -13.50 -20.57
C ILE A 10 4.79 -12.78 -19.26
N LEU A 11 4.83 -11.44 -19.27
CA LEU A 11 5.11 -10.64 -18.08
C LEU A 11 4.03 -10.80 -17.00
N ILE A 12 2.76 -10.80 -17.38
CA ILE A 12 1.63 -11.04 -16.46
C ILE A 12 1.73 -12.46 -15.87
N GLY A 13 2.04 -13.46 -16.70
CA GLY A 13 2.24 -14.84 -16.26
C GLY A 13 3.36 -14.98 -15.23
N PHE A 14 4.52 -14.36 -15.49
CA PHE A 14 5.62 -14.32 -14.53
C PHE A 14 5.22 -13.60 -13.24
N GLN A 15 4.57 -12.45 -13.33
CA GLN A 15 4.10 -11.70 -12.15
C GLN A 15 3.19 -12.56 -11.27
N LEU A 16 2.20 -13.25 -11.88
CA LEU A 16 1.29 -14.13 -11.16
C LEU A 16 2.02 -15.32 -10.53
N PHE A 17 2.96 -15.93 -11.27
CA PHE A 17 3.77 -17.03 -10.78
C PHE A 17 4.62 -16.62 -9.57
N PHE A 18 5.37 -15.52 -9.65
CA PHE A 18 6.20 -15.02 -8.54
C PHE A 18 5.35 -14.60 -7.35
N THR A 19 4.19 -13.99 -7.58
CA THR A 19 3.26 -13.62 -6.50
C THR A 19 2.73 -14.86 -5.78
N ALA A 20 2.28 -15.88 -6.52
CA ALA A 20 1.81 -17.14 -5.94
C ALA A 20 2.92 -17.87 -5.18
N MET A 21 4.13 -17.90 -5.74
CA MET A 21 5.30 -18.48 -5.07
C MET A 21 5.64 -17.72 -3.78
N ALA A 22 5.64 -16.38 -3.80
CA ALA A 22 5.90 -15.56 -2.62
C ALA A 22 4.87 -15.80 -1.52
N ILE A 23 3.57 -15.87 -1.86
CA ILE A 23 2.51 -16.19 -0.90
C ILE A 23 2.71 -17.59 -0.30
N HIS A 24 3.03 -18.59 -1.13
CA HIS A 24 3.28 -19.96 -0.66
C HIS A 24 4.47 -20.03 0.30
N LEU A 25 5.59 -19.42 -0.08
CA LEU A 25 6.79 -19.38 0.76
C LEU A 25 6.51 -18.66 2.08
N SER A 26 5.78 -17.55 2.06
CA SER A 26 5.46 -16.77 3.25
C SER A 26 4.55 -17.50 4.24
N LEU A 27 3.51 -18.18 3.75
CA LEU A 27 2.47 -18.77 4.61
C LEU A 27 2.75 -20.23 5.01
N ARG A 28 3.60 -20.96 4.28
CA ARG A 28 3.85 -22.39 4.53
C ARG A 28 5.29 -22.72 4.90
N VAL A 29 6.25 -22.04 4.29
CA VAL A 29 7.68 -22.39 4.39
C VAL A 29 8.39 -21.52 5.42
N ALA A 30 7.96 -20.26 5.58
CA ALA A 30 8.60 -19.32 6.47
C ALA A 30 8.69 -19.85 7.91
N PRO A 31 9.82 -19.59 8.59
CA PRO A 31 10.04 -20.07 9.94
C PRO A 31 9.02 -19.46 10.90
N LEU A 32 8.78 -20.17 11.99
CA LEU A 32 7.93 -19.71 13.07
C LEU A 32 8.73 -18.80 13.99
N ASP A 33 8.06 -17.76 14.49
CA ASP A 33 8.62 -16.96 15.56
C ASP A 33 8.43 -17.64 16.91
N LEU A 34 9.40 -17.49 17.82
CA LEU A 34 9.40 -18.14 19.12
C LEU A 34 8.26 -17.65 20.04
N GLN A 35 7.84 -16.39 19.89
CA GLN A 35 6.78 -15.79 20.72
C GLN A 35 5.43 -15.80 20.01
N GLN A 36 5.41 -15.50 18.72
CA GLN A 36 4.18 -15.31 17.94
C GLN A 36 3.73 -16.56 17.18
N GLY A 37 4.58 -17.59 17.09
CA GLY A 37 4.29 -18.86 16.42
C GLY A 37 3.87 -18.70 14.96
N GLU A 38 2.79 -19.39 14.58
CA GLU A 38 2.23 -19.38 13.22
C GLU A 38 1.70 -18.00 12.78
N ASN A 39 1.22 -17.19 13.73
CA ASN A 39 0.64 -15.88 13.41
C ASN A 39 1.68 -14.92 12.82
N TYR A 40 2.97 -15.11 13.15
CA TYR A 40 4.07 -14.33 12.58
C TYR A 40 4.15 -14.44 11.05
N ARG A 41 3.69 -15.56 10.47
CA ARG A 41 3.78 -15.79 9.02
C ARG A 41 3.04 -14.75 8.20
N ILE A 42 2.00 -14.12 8.77
CA ILE A 42 1.25 -13.03 8.14
C ILE A 42 2.16 -11.82 7.87
N LEU A 43 3.14 -11.54 8.74
CA LEU A 43 4.04 -10.40 8.59
C LEU A 43 4.95 -10.49 7.35
N TYR A 44 5.31 -11.70 6.91
CA TYR A 44 6.05 -11.89 5.66
C TYR A 44 5.26 -11.45 4.42
N VAL A 45 3.93 -11.32 4.53
CA VAL A 45 3.08 -10.76 3.47
C VAL A 45 2.72 -9.31 3.78
N HIS A 46 2.27 -9.04 5.00
CA HIS A 46 1.79 -7.72 5.42
C HIS A 46 2.87 -6.64 5.29
N VAL A 47 4.07 -6.88 5.81
CA VAL A 47 5.14 -5.87 5.85
C VAL A 47 5.58 -5.49 4.44
N PRO A 48 5.91 -6.42 3.51
CA PRO A 48 6.23 -6.03 2.13
C PRO A 48 5.12 -5.25 1.43
N VAL A 49 3.85 -5.61 1.63
CA VAL A 49 2.72 -4.86 1.04
C VAL A 49 2.63 -3.45 1.64
N ALA A 50 2.86 -3.28 2.94
CA ALA A 50 2.90 -1.95 3.57
C ALA A 50 4.01 -1.07 2.99
N TRP A 51 5.19 -1.62 2.74
CA TRP A 51 6.30 -0.90 2.09
C TRP A 51 5.99 -0.55 0.63
N MET A 52 5.30 -1.43 -0.10
CA MET A 52 4.86 -1.17 -1.48
C MET A 52 3.97 0.06 -1.56
N ILE A 53 3.09 0.29 -0.57
CA ILE A 53 2.25 1.51 -0.53
C ILE A 53 3.14 2.75 -0.57
N ILE A 54 4.15 2.84 0.30
CA ILE A 54 5.02 4.02 0.40
C ILE A 54 5.79 4.25 -0.92
N LEU A 55 6.42 3.21 -1.46
CA LEU A 55 7.24 3.32 -2.67
C LEU A 55 6.39 3.68 -3.90
N VAL A 56 5.29 2.96 -4.12
CA VAL A 56 4.40 3.23 -5.27
C VAL A 56 3.75 4.58 -5.12
N TYR A 57 3.39 5.00 -3.90
CA TYR A 57 2.77 6.28 -3.68
C TYR A 57 3.71 7.46 -3.96
N LEU A 58 4.98 7.40 -3.55
CA LEU A 58 5.95 8.43 -3.88
C LEU A 58 6.09 8.60 -5.40
N VAL A 59 6.19 7.51 -6.15
CA VAL A 59 6.24 7.54 -7.62
C VAL A 59 4.94 8.13 -8.19
N THR A 60 3.79 7.74 -7.63
CA THR A 60 2.47 8.22 -8.06
C THR A 60 2.29 9.73 -7.81
N ALA A 61 2.77 10.23 -6.66
CA ALA A 61 2.76 11.64 -6.30
C ALA A 61 3.70 12.47 -7.18
N ILE A 62 4.90 11.96 -7.47
CA ILE A 62 5.84 12.58 -8.41
C ILE A 62 5.22 12.67 -9.81
N ASN A 63 4.66 11.57 -10.31
CA ASN A 63 3.99 11.55 -11.62
C ASN A 63 2.78 12.48 -11.65
N SER A 64 1.97 12.54 -10.59
CA SER A 64 0.84 13.48 -10.51
C SER A 64 1.30 14.94 -10.53
N SER A 65 2.42 15.24 -9.87
CA SER A 65 3.04 16.57 -9.88
C SER A 65 3.54 16.94 -11.27
N PHE A 66 4.26 16.03 -11.94
CA PHE A 66 4.71 16.23 -13.32
C PHE A 66 3.54 16.37 -14.29
N PHE A 67 2.45 15.63 -14.11
CA PHE A 67 1.25 15.81 -14.90
C PHE A 67 0.66 17.21 -14.73
N LEU A 68 0.58 17.74 -13.50
CA LEU A 68 0.07 19.10 -13.28
C LEU A 68 0.92 20.17 -13.97
N LEU A 69 2.25 19.99 -14.00
CA LEU A 69 3.18 20.93 -14.63
C LEU A 69 3.24 20.81 -16.16
N THR A 70 3.26 19.59 -16.68
CA THR A 70 3.54 19.32 -18.11
C THR A 70 2.30 18.98 -18.92
N LYS A 71 1.21 18.58 -18.27
CA LYS A 71 -0.02 18.03 -18.87
C LYS A 71 0.22 16.84 -19.80
N HIS A 72 1.36 16.15 -19.64
CA HIS A 72 1.73 15.04 -20.51
C HIS A 72 0.95 13.75 -20.16
N PRO A 73 0.35 13.06 -21.15
CA PRO A 73 -0.57 11.94 -20.90
C PRO A 73 0.10 10.70 -20.27
N LEU A 74 1.41 10.51 -20.44
CA LEU A 74 2.12 9.39 -19.80
C LEU A 74 2.13 9.50 -18.28
N PHE A 75 2.31 10.71 -17.74
CA PHE A 75 2.29 10.92 -16.29
C PHE A 75 0.90 10.68 -15.71
N LEU A 76 -0.15 11.11 -16.43
CA LEU A 76 -1.53 10.83 -16.06
C LEU A 76 -1.83 9.34 -16.06
N ARG A 77 -1.41 8.61 -17.10
CA ARG A 77 -1.67 7.18 -17.17
C ARG A 77 -0.93 6.42 -16.08
N SER A 78 0.33 6.80 -15.83
CA SER A 78 1.16 6.19 -14.79
C SER A 78 0.61 6.46 -13.38
N SER A 79 0.23 7.71 -13.07
CA SER A 79 -0.37 8.04 -11.76
C SER A 79 -1.74 7.40 -11.57
N GLY A 80 -2.53 7.27 -12.63
CA GLY A 80 -3.79 6.51 -12.61
C GLY A 80 -3.59 5.07 -12.16
N THR A 81 -2.68 4.34 -12.84
CA THR A 81 -2.36 2.95 -12.48
C THR A 81 -1.73 2.83 -11.09
N GLY A 82 -0.87 3.78 -10.71
CA GLY A 82 -0.25 3.79 -9.38
C GLY A 82 -1.26 3.99 -8.26
N THR A 83 -2.28 4.82 -8.48
CA THR A 83 -3.36 5.05 -7.52
C THR A 83 -4.17 3.78 -7.26
N GLU A 84 -4.49 3.01 -8.32
CA GLU A 84 -5.20 1.73 -8.19
C GLU A 84 -4.39 0.71 -7.37
N ILE A 85 -3.08 0.60 -7.65
CA ILE A 85 -2.15 -0.27 -6.92
C ILE A 85 -2.07 0.15 -5.44
N CYS A 86 -1.97 1.45 -5.16
CA CYS A 86 -1.92 1.97 -3.79
C CYS A 86 -3.23 1.68 -3.03
N ALA A 87 -4.39 1.90 -3.66
CA ALA A 87 -5.68 1.61 -3.05
C ALA A 87 -5.82 0.13 -2.67
N PHE A 88 -5.49 -0.77 -3.59
CA PHE A 88 -5.54 -2.21 -3.35
C PHE A 88 -4.55 -2.64 -2.27
N SER A 89 -3.31 -2.16 -2.33
CA SER A 89 -2.27 -2.52 -1.36
C SER A 89 -2.62 -2.01 0.04
N THR A 90 -3.18 -0.80 0.15
CA THR A 90 -3.60 -0.22 1.45
C THR A 90 -4.75 -0.98 2.06
N PHE A 91 -5.76 -1.33 1.26
CA PHE A 91 -6.84 -2.21 1.71
C PHE A 91 -6.30 -3.55 2.21
N PHE A 92 -5.39 -4.16 1.46
CA PHE A 92 -4.79 -5.44 1.83
C PHE A 92 -3.95 -5.33 3.11
N THR A 93 -3.20 -4.24 3.29
CA THR A 93 -2.45 -3.95 4.53
C THR A 93 -3.39 -3.76 5.72
N LEU A 94 -4.50 -3.04 5.58
CA LEU A 94 -5.49 -2.91 6.66
C LEU A 94 -6.04 -4.29 7.07
N VAL A 95 -6.50 -5.09 6.09
CA VAL A 95 -7.07 -6.41 6.36
C VAL A 95 -6.04 -7.36 7.00
N THR A 96 -4.85 -7.46 6.42
CA THR A 96 -3.81 -8.35 6.96
C THR A 96 -3.26 -7.87 8.30
N GLY A 97 -3.22 -6.56 8.52
CA GLY A 97 -2.86 -5.95 9.79
C GLY A 97 -3.85 -6.31 10.89
N ASP A 98 -5.15 -6.19 10.62
CA ASP A 98 -6.21 -6.56 11.57
C ASP A 98 -6.16 -8.04 11.94
N PHE A 99 -5.94 -8.93 10.95
CA PHE A 99 -5.82 -10.38 11.19
C PHE A 99 -4.62 -10.73 12.07
N TRP A 100 -3.50 -10.02 11.91
CA TRP A 100 -2.33 -10.17 12.78
C TRP A 100 -2.52 -9.51 14.15
N GLY A 101 -3.22 -8.36 14.20
CA GLY A 101 -3.49 -7.62 15.43
C GLY A 101 -4.39 -8.38 16.40
N ARG A 102 -5.36 -9.16 15.91
CA ARG A 102 -6.28 -9.92 16.78
C ARG A 102 -5.58 -10.86 17.77
N PRO A 103 -4.68 -11.78 17.36
CA PRO A 103 -3.96 -12.65 18.31
C PRO A 103 -2.96 -11.88 19.18
N MET A 104 -2.42 -10.74 18.71
CA MET A 104 -1.38 -10.00 19.42
C MET A 104 -1.90 -9.03 20.47
N TRP A 105 -3.03 -8.38 20.19
CA TRP A 105 -3.57 -7.30 21.01
C TRP A 105 -5.03 -7.53 21.43
N GLY A 106 -5.62 -8.67 21.05
CA GLY A 106 -6.97 -9.05 21.45
C GLY A 106 -8.10 -8.33 20.70
N THR A 107 -7.80 -7.49 19.71
CA THR A 107 -8.78 -6.74 18.91
C THR A 107 -8.34 -6.65 17.44
N PHE A 108 -9.31 -6.58 16.54
CA PHE A 108 -9.04 -6.36 15.11
C PHE A 108 -8.76 -4.89 14.81
N TRP A 109 -9.40 -3.98 15.55
CA TRP A 109 -9.31 -2.55 15.28
C TRP A 109 -9.25 -1.74 16.57
N VAL A 110 -8.48 -0.65 16.53
CA VAL A 110 -8.51 0.45 17.49
C VAL A 110 -8.43 1.76 16.73
N TRP A 111 -9.08 2.79 17.27
CA TRP A 111 -9.02 4.14 16.71
C TRP A 111 -7.78 4.89 17.19
N ASP A 112 -6.61 4.29 17.03
CA ASP A 112 -5.33 4.94 17.33
C ASP A 112 -4.83 5.78 16.15
N ALA A 113 -3.83 6.62 16.39
CA ALA A 113 -3.30 7.53 15.36
C ALA A 113 -2.70 6.77 14.17
N HIS A 114 -2.13 5.59 14.40
CA HIS A 114 -1.50 4.79 13.35
C HIS A 114 -2.54 4.16 12.41
N LEU A 115 -3.49 3.39 12.94
CA LEU A 115 -4.55 2.76 12.14
C LEU A 115 -5.42 3.80 11.45
N THR A 116 -5.75 4.88 12.15
CA THR A 116 -6.61 5.93 11.61
C THR A 116 -5.92 6.66 10.45
N SER A 117 -4.61 6.94 10.54
CA SER A 117 -3.87 7.56 9.43
C SER A 117 -3.79 6.64 8.21
N VAL A 118 -3.50 5.35 8.39
CA VAL A 118 -3.53 4.38 7.27
C VAL A 118 -4.93 4.28 6.64
N LEU A 119 -6.00 4.34 7.43
CA LEU A 119 -7.38 4.39 6.91
C LEU A 119 -7.65 5.69 6.14
N ILE A 120 -7.19 6.84 6.64
CA ILE A 120 -7.30 8.12 5.93
C ILE A 120 -6.58 8.04 4.58
N LEU A 121 -5.37 7.48 4.54
CA LEU A 121 -4.63 7.23 3.30
C LEU A 121 -5.45 6.40 2.31
N PHE A 122 -6.10 5.33 2.78
CA PHE A 122 -6.98 4.51 1.95
C PHE A 122 -8.14 5.33 1.37
N LEU A 123 -8.78 6.18 2.17
CA LEU A 123 -9.87 7.05 1.74
C LEU A 123 -9.39 8.11 0.73
N ILE A 124 -8.18 8.65 0.88
CA ILE A 124 -7.56 9.55 -0.10
C ILE A 124 -7.44 8.85 -1.45
N TYR A 125 -7.02 7.58 -1.48
CA TYR A 125 -6.93 6.81 -2.73
C TYR A 125 -8.30 6.56 -3.37
N LEU A 126 -9.30 6.17 -2.58
CA LEU A 126 -10.67 6.00 -3.10
C LEU A 126 -11.24 7.32 -3.63
N GLY A 127 -10.99 8.43 -2.93
CA GLY A 127 -11.32 9.78 -3.38
C GLY A 127 -10.66 10.12 -4.72
N ALA A 128 -9.36 9.89 -4.84
CA ALA A 128 -8.61 10.13 -6.07
C ALA A 128 -9.14 9.30 -7.24
N LEU A 129 -9.43 8.00 -7.06
CA LEU A 129 -10.05 7.15 -8.09
C LEU A 129 -11.42 7.67 -8.52
N ARG A 130 -12.21 8.22 -7.58
CA ARG A 130 -13.48 8.84 -7.91
C ARG A 130 -13.28 10.15 -8.67
N PHE A 131 -12.34 10.98 -8.25
CA PHE A 131 -12.02 12.26 -8.91
C PHE A 131 -11.50 12.07 -10.33
N GLN A 132 -10.79 10.98 -10.65
CA GLN A 132 -10.36 10.69 -12.03
C GLN A 132 -11.54 10.62 -13.01
N LYS A 133 -12.75 10.26 -12.54
CA LYS A 133 -13.97 10.24 -13.34
C LYS A 133 -14.62 11.61 -13.52
N LEU A 134 -14.21 12.61 -12.74
CA LEU A 134 -14.76 13.97 -12.73
C LEU A 134 -13.77 14.98 -13.33
N SER A 135 -12.56 15.03 -12.79
CA SER A 135 -11.44 15.87 -13.24
C SER A 135 -10.11 15.21 -12.89
N VAL A 136 -9.25 15.07 -13.90
CA VAL A 136 -7.90 14.51 -13.76
C VAL A 136 -6.98 15.42 -12.94
N GLU A 137 -7.21 16.74 -12.97
CA GLU A 137 -6.53 17.70 -12.11
C GLU A 137 -6.88 17.50 -10.64
N LEU A 138 -8.17 17.37 -10.32
CA LEU A 138 -8.61 17.18 -8.93
C LEU A 138 -8.05 15.88 -8.36
N ALA A 139 -8.04 14.80 -9.15
CA ALA A 139 -7.40 13.55 -8.76
C ALA A 139 -5.90 13.72 -8.49
N SER A 140 -5.20 14.41 -9.38
CA SER A 140 -3.75 14.64 -9.26
C SER A 140 -3.41 15.50 -8.03
N ILE A 141 -4.20 16.54 -7.75
CA ILE A 141 -4.06 17.37 -6.55
C ILE A 141 -4.29 16.53 -5.29
N SER A 142 -5.35 15.72 -5.25
CA SER A 142 -5.63 14.83 -4.12
C SER A 142 -4.47 13.89 -3.82
N ILE A 143 -3.84 13.33 -4.87
CA ILE A 143 -2.67 12.46 -4.73
C ILE A 143 -1.43 13.24 -4.29
N CYS A 144 -1.26 14.50 -4.69
CA CYS A 144 -0.14 15.33 -4.25
C CYS A 144 -0.23 15.77 -2.78
N VAL A 145 -1.42 15.73 -2.16
CA VAL A 145 -1.61 16.13 -0.75
C VAL A 145 -1.24 15.04 0.24
N GLY A 146 -1.54 13.78 -0.06
CA GLY A 146 -1.30 12.68 0.87
C GLY A 146 0.17 12.34 1.22
N PRO A 147 1.26 12.86 0.60
CA PRO A 147 2.60 12.68 1.15
C PRO A 147 2.77 13.31 2.54
N ILE A 148 1.90 14.25 2.92
CA ILE A 148 1.81 14.80 4.26
C ILE A 148 1.41 13.71 5.29
N ASP A 149 0.65 12.70 4.85
CA ASP A 149 0.17 11.63 5.71
C ASP A 149 1.24 10.55 5.97
N ILE A 150 2.25 10.41 5.09
CA ILE A 150 3.35 9.44 5.29
C ILE A 150 4.12 9.71 6.60
N PRO A 151 4.59 10.93 6.89
CA PRO A 151 5.22 11.24 8.18
C PRO A 151 4.29 10.96 9.37
N ILE A 152 3.00 11.26 9.22
CA ILE A 152 2.01 11.00 10.27
C ILE A 152 1.94 9.48 10.54
N ILE A 153 1.80 8.65 9.50
CA ILE A 153 1.79 7.19 9.65
C ILE A 153 3.10 6.71 10.30
N LYS A 154 4.27 7.12 9.80
CA LYS A 154 5.59 6.65 10.29
C LYS A 154 5.83 7.05 11.75
N PHE A 155 5.55 8.30 12.12
CA PHE A 155 5.86 8.82 13.44
C PHE A 155 4.70 8.74 14.42
N SER A 156 3.49 8.38 13.99
CA SER A 156 2.30 8.26 14.86
C SER A 156 2.56 7.36 16.07
N VAL A 157 3.32 6.29 15.90
CA VAL A 157 3.69 5.33 16.96
C VAL A 157 4.58 5.98 18.03
N ASN A 158 5.38 6.98 17.66
CA ASN A 158 6.27 7.70 18.57
C ASN A 158 5.61 8.94 19.19
N TRP A 159 4.72 9.60 18.43
CA TRP A 159 4.04 10.83 18.85
C TRP A 159 2.84 10.55 19.76
N TRP A 160 2.18 9.40 19.63
CA TRP A 160 1.03 9.02 20.44
C TRP A 160 1.20 7.66 21.11
N ASN A 161 0.47 7.46 22.21
CA ASN A 161 0.34 6.17 22.86
C ASN A 161 -0.52 5.25 21.98
N THR A 162 0.13 4.37 21.21
CA THR A 162 -0.52 3.40 20.33
C THR A 162 -0.28 1.98 20.84
N LEU A 163 -1.05 1.00 20.35
CA LEU A 163 -0.77 -0.42 20.61
C LEU A 163 0.45 -0.93 19.83
N HIS A 164 0.92 -0.14 18.86
CA HIS A 164 1.98 -0.51 17.95
C HIS A 164 3.33 -0.40 18.65
N GLN A 165 4.16 -1.42 18.44
CA GLN A 165 5.56 -1.37 18.84
C GLN A 165 6.34 -0.38 17.96
N PRO A 166 7.37 0.31 18.51
CA PRO A 166 8.24 1.17 17.72
C PRO A 166 8.90 0.41 16.57
N GLY A 167 9.12 1.11 15.45
CA GLY A 167 9.74 0.50 14.28
C GLY A 167 11.17 0.02 14.58
N SER A 168 11.53 -1.16 14.05
CA SER A 168 12.88 -1.71 14.16
C SER A 168 13.92 -0.97 13.29
N ILE A 169 13.45 -0.10 12.39
CA ILE A 169 14.27 0.69 11.46
C ILE A 169 13.98 2.17 11.75
N SER A 170 14.99 2.88 12.26
CA SER A 170 14.98 4.31 12.58
C SER A 170 15.03 5.15 11.32
#